data_AF-A0AAQ0TL44-F1
#
_entry.id   AF-A0AAQ0TL44-F1
#
_cell.length_a   1.000
_cell.length_b   1.000
_cell.length_c   1.000
_cell.angle_alpha   90.00
_cell.angle_beta   90.00
_cell.angle_gamma   90.00
#
_symmetry.space_group_name_H-M   'P 1'
#
loop_
_entity.id
_entity.type
_entity.pdbx_description
1 polymer ?
#
loop_
_entity_poly.entity_id
_entity_poly.type
_entity_poly.pdbx_seq_one_letter_code
_entity_poly.pdbx_strand_id
1 'polypeptide(L)' 'MEIAINTYYSNRAYYPFIPRHVFDALEAAYLDGRETIVISEADYFAIVDNAKAAGLCPA' A
#
# COMPACT_ATOMS: atom_id res chain seq x y z
N MET A 1 -7.00 7.28 6.13
CA MET A 1 -6.16 7.73 5.00
C MET A 1 -6.61 6.99 3.75
N GLU A 2 -6.80 7.69 2.64
CA GLU A 2 -7.14 7.06 1.36
C GLU A 2 -5.89 6.87 0.51
N ILE A 3 -5.68 5.67 -0.03
CA ILE A 3 -4.55 5.35 -0.90
C ILE A 3 -5.01 4.72 -2.22
N ALA A 4 -4.30 5.04 -3.30
CA ALA A 4 -4.59 4.50 -4.63
C ALA A 4 -4.06 3.08 -4.79
N ILE A 5 -4.94 2.16 -5.16
CA ILE A 5 -4.59 0.74 -5.38
C ILE A 5 -3.54 0.62 -6.47
N ASN A 6 -3.66 1.39 -7.55
CA ASN A 6 -2.69 1.38 -8.64
C ASN A 6 -1.27 1.78 -8.21
N THR A 7 -1.11 2.60 -7.17
CA THR A 7 0.21 3.02 -6.70
C THR A 7 0.92 1.90 -5.92
N TYR A 8 0.16 1.16 -5.09
CA TYR A 8 0.73 0.19 -4.14
C TYR A 8 0.57 -1.26 -4.61
N TYR A 9 -0.56 -1.61 -5.21
CA TYR A 9 -0.87 -2.95 -5.68
C TYR A 9 -0.35 -3.22 -7.09
N SER A 10 -0.32 -2.24 -8.00
CA SER A 10 0.23 -2.47 -9.35
C SER A 10 1.76 -2.50 -9.37
N ASN A 11 2.41 -1.94 -8.34
CA ASN A 11 3.86 -1.98 -8.21
C ASN A 11 4.30 -3.05 -7.20
N ARG A 12 4.71 -4.21 -7.73
CA ARG A 12 5.20 -5.36 -6.95
C ARG A 12 6.40 -5.06 -6.05
N ALA A 13 7.14 -3.97 -6.31
CA ALA A 13 8.23 -3.55 -5.44
C ALA A 13 7.75 -3.21 -4.03
N TYR A 14 6.49 -2.81 -3.84
CA TYR A 14 5.93 -2.49 -2.53
C TYR A 14 5.40 -3.70 -1.77
N TYR A 15 5.19 -4.85 -2.41
CA TYR A 15 4.56 -6.01 -1.76
C TYR A 15 5.27 -6.49 -0.50
N PRO A 16 6.62 -6.53 -0.44
CA PRO A 16 7.33 -6.91 0.79
C PRO A 16 7.16 -5.91 1.94
N PHE A 17 6.77 -4.67 1.62
CA PHE A 17 6.74 -3.53 2.53
C PHE A 17 5.30 -3.17 2.97
N ILE A 18 4.30 -3.75 2.29
CA ILE A 18 2.89 -3.58 2.62
C ILE A 18 2.49 -4.61 3.68
N PRO A 19 1.90 -4.17 4.82
CA PRO A 19 1.36 -5.08 5.82
C PRO A 19 0.32 -6.03 5.20
N ARG A 20 0.30 -7.29 5.65
CA ARG A 20 -0.53 -8.33 5.04
C ARG A 20 -2.02 -7.94 4.97
N HIS A 21 -2.57 -7.38 6.04
CA HIS A 21 -3.98 -6.97 6.07
C HIS A 21 -4.28 -5.81 5.12
N VAL A 22 -3.33 -4.91 4.88
CA VAL A 22 -3.48 -3.86 3.86
C VAL A 22 -3.40 -4.46 2.47
N PHE A 23 -2.52 -5.44 2.25
CA PHE A 23 -2.44 -6.15 0.98
C PHE A 23 -3.75 -6.88 0.65
N ASP A 24 -4.32 -7.61 1.61
CA ASP A 24 -5.64 -8.25 1.45
C ASP A 24 -6.73 -7.20 1.13
N ALA A 25 -6.71 -6.03 1.78
CA ALA A 25 -7.65 -4.94 1.47
C ALA A 25 -7.45 -4.36 0.06
N LEU A 26 -6.21 -4.21 -0.40
CA LEU A 26 -5.87 -3.77 -1.75
C LEU A 26 -6.35 -4.78 -2.80
N GLU A 27 -6.12 -6.07 -2.57
CA GLU A 27 -6.57 -7.16 -3.45
C GLU A 27 -8.10 -7.21 -3.52
N ALA A 28 -8.78 -7.17 -2.38
CA ALA A 28 -10.24 -7.17 -2.34
C ALA A 28 -10.84 -5.98 -3.08
N ALA A 29 -10.27 -4.79 -2.91
CA ALA A 29 -10.74 -3.58 -3.58
C ALA A 29 -10.41 -3.58 -5.07
N TYR A 30 -9.28 -4.15 -5.49
CA TYR A 30 -8.96 -4.37 -6.90
C TYR A 30 -9.98 -5.31 -7.57
N LEU A 31 -10.36 -6.40 -6.90
CA LEU A 31 -11.39 -7.32 -7.37
C LEU A 31 -12.79 -6.69 -7.42
N ASP A 32 -13.09 -5.76 -6.51
CA ASP A 32 -14.34 -4.98 -6.49
C ASP A 32 -14.37 -3.86 -7.54
N GLY A 33 -13.26 -3.64 -8.27
CA GLY A 33 -13.15 -2.59 -9.29
C GLY A 33 -13.00 -1.17 -8.71
N ARG A 34 -12.54 -1.05 -7.45
CA ARG A 34 -12.25 0.24 -6.82
C ARG A 34 -10.89 0.75 -7.26
N GLU A 35 -10.73 2.07 -7.19
CA GLU A 35 -9.46 2.74 -7.50
C GLU A 35 -8.65 3.06 -6.23
N THR A 36 -9.32 3.18 -5.09
CA THR A 36 -8.73 3.56 -3.80
C THR A 36 -9.24 2.68 -2.66
N ILE A 37 -8.44 2.57 -1.59
CA ILE A 37 -8.86 1.99 -0.31
C ILE A 37 -8.64 2.96 0.82
N VAL A 38 -9.46 2.83 1.87
CA VAL A 38 -9.29 3.55 3.12
C VAL A 38 -8.58 2.65 4.12
N ILE A 39 -7.44 3.11 4.60
CA ILE A 39 -6.64 2.45 5.64
C ILE A 39 -6.44 3.37 6.85
N SER A 40 -6.06 2.78 7.97
CA SER A 40 -5.66 3.53 9.16
C SER A 40 -4.40 4.34 8.90
N GLU A 41 -4.24 5.44 9.64
CA GLU A 41 -3.04 6.28 9.53
C GLU A 41 -1.77 5.50 9.92
N ALA A 42 -1.86 4.63 10.93
CA ALA A 42 -0.75 3.75 11.32
C ALA A 42 -0.28 2.83 10.19
N ASP A 43 -1.21 2.30 9.40
CA ASP A 43 -0.89 1.43 8.26
C ASP A 43 -0.23 2.20 7.12
N TYR A 44 -0.70 3.41 6.86
CA TYR A 44 -0.09 4.30 5.89
C TYR A 44 1.37 4.59 6.26
N PHE A 45 1.62 4.96 7.53
CA PHE A 45 2.97 5.20 8.01
C PHE A 45 3.84 3.94 7.97
N ALA A 46 3.29 2.75 8.26
CA ALA A 46 4.05 1.50 8.14
C ALA A 46 4.52 1.25 6.70
N ILE A 47 3.66 1.48 5.70
CA ILE A 47 4.03 1.33 4.28
C ILE A 47 5.12 2.34 3.89
N VAL A 48 4.97 3.60 4.29
CA VAL A 48 5.92 4.67 3.99
C VAL A 48 7.27 4.43 4.68
N ASP A 49 7.26 4.02 5.94
CA ASP A 49 8.47 3.74 6.71
C ASP A 49 9.23 2.54 6.11
N ASN A 50 8.52 1.46 5.79
CA ASN A 50 9.09 0.30 5.10
C ASN A 50 9.64 0.66 3.70
N ALA A 51 8.93 1.50 2.94
CA ALA A 51 9.39 1.97 1.63
C ALA A 51 10.64 2.87 1.72
N LYS A 52 10.73 3.72 2.76
CA LYS A 52 11.93 4.50 3.07
C LYS A 52 13.10 3.60 3.47
N ALA A 53 12.87 2.62 4.34
CA ALA A 53 13.88 1.64 4.74
C ALA A 53 14.40 0.84 3.54
N ALA A 54 13.56 0.60 2.55
CA ALA A 54 13.91 -0.06 1.29
C ALA A 54 14.68 0.82 0.29
N GLY A 55 14.85 2.11 0.56
CA GLY A 55 15.49 3.06 -0.36
C GLY A 55 14.65 3.40 -1.60
N LEU A 56 13.34 3.13 -1.58
CA LEU A 56 12.41 3.43 -2.68
C LEU A 56 11.93 4.89 -2.66
N CYS A 57 12.10 5.60 -1.55
CA CYS A 57 11.89 7.05 -1.49
C CYS A 57 13.24 7.77 -1.69
N PRO A 58 13.36 8.70 -2.65
CA PRO A 58 14.51 9.60 -2.68
C PRO A 58 14.52 10.46 -1.41
N ALA A 59 15.73 10.76 -0.93
CA ALA A 59 16.00 11.62 0.22
C ALA A 59 15.43 13.04 0.04
#